data_AF-A0A943F6X3-F1
#
_entry.id   AF-A0A943F6X3-F1
#
_cell.length_a   1.000
_cell.length_b   1.000
_cell.length_c   1.000
_cell.angle_alpha   90.00
_cell.angle_beta   90.00
_cell.angle_gamma   90.00
#
_symmetry.space_group_name_H-M   'P 1'
#
loop_
_entity.id
_entity.type
_entity.pdbx_description
1 polymer ?
#
loop_
_entity_poly.entity_id
_entity_poly.type
_entity_poly.pdbx_seq_one_letter_code
_entity_poly.pdbx_strand_id
1 'polypeptide(L)'
;MDTVQVSYGQYIFSPNPAAVTVKNRRTAVTEPLPGGGEWLTVTGTAPREVTLEGQLWAEDAAAALRRYEELRKVYEAGGTQVLCVPGHPPFYALFTALTLEAQGDGRVLDYAAQFLEGGELL
;
A
#
# COMPACT_ATOMS: atom_id res chain seq x y z
N MET A 1 4.16 7.30 20.93
CA MET A 1 3.33 7.02 19.73
C MET A 1 3.19 5.52 19.68
N ASP A 2 1.99 4.99 19.90
CA ASP A 2 1.75 3.56 19.71
C ASP A 2 1.99 3.23 18.23
N THR A 3 3.08 2.52 17.95
CA THR A 3 3.37 2.03 16.60
C THR A 3 2.38 0.94 16.28
N VAL A 4 1.31 1.30 15.56
CA VAL A 4 0.43 0.32 14.94
C VAL A 4 1.28 -0.52 13.99
N GLN A 5 1.31 -1.82 14.24
CA GLN A 5 1.97 -2.77 13.35
C GLN A 5 1.19 -2.83 12.03
N VAL A 6 1.87 -2.59 10.90
CA VAL A 6 1.25 -2.69 9.59
C VAL A 6 0.96 -4.15 9.28
N SER A 7 -0.26 -4.43 8.83
CA SER A 7 -0.71 -5.77 8.48
C SER A 7 -1.68 -5.75 7.30
N TYR A 8 -1.66 -6.82 6.51
CA TYR A 8 -2.59 -7.05 5.41
C TYR A 8 -3.20 -8.46 5.54
N GLY A 9 -4.48 -8.52 5.88
CA GLY A 9 -5.13 -9.78 6.27
C GLY A 9 -4.41 -10.41 7.47
N GLN A 10 -3.87 -11.61 7.28
CA GLN A 10 -3.09 -12.32 8.29
C GLN A 10 -1.57 -12.04 8.22
N TYR A 11 -1.12 -11.34 7.17
CA TYR A 11 0.30 -11.04 7.01
C TYR A 11 0.69 -9.82 7.83
N ILE A 12 1.75 -9.96 8.62
CA ILE A 12 2.31 -8.89 9.44
C ILE A 12 3.64 -8.46 8.83
N PHE A 13 3.79 -7.18 8.53
CA PHE A 13 5.04 -6.63 8.01
C PHE A 13 6.05 -6.50 9.15
N SER A 14 7.05 -7.40 9.20
CA SER A 14 8.07 -7.39 10.26
C SER A 14 9.48 -7.40 9.65
N PRO A 15 10.31 -6.37 9.88
CA PRO A 15 10.00 -5.16 10.64
C PRO A 15 8.89 -4.31 9.99
N ASN A 16 8.32 -3.38 10.77
CA ASN A 16 7.33 -2.45 10.23
C ASN A 16 7.93 -1.67 9.04
N PRO A 17 7.16 -1.35 7.98
CA PRO A 17 7.67 -0.59 6.86
C PRO A 17 8.31 0.73 7.32
N ALA A 18 9.42 1.10 6.69
CA ALA A 18 10.15 2.32 6.98
C ALA A 18 9.35 3.57 6.59
N ALA A 19 8.54 3.49 5.54
CA ALA A 19 7.62 4.55 5.14
C ALA A 19 6.24 4.00 4.79
N VAL A 20 5.21 4.76 5.18
CA VAL A 20 3.81 4.50 4.86
C VAL A 20 3.22 5.78 4.29
N THR A 21 2.87 5.75 3.01
CA THR A 21 2.26 6.88 2.30
C THR A 21 0.81 6.55 1.98
N VAL A 22 -0.13 7.37 2.46
CA VAL A 22 -1.56 7.25 2.15
C VAL A 22 -2.01 8.44 1.32
N LYS A 23 -2.48 8.20 0.10
CA LYS A 23 -3.00 9.22 -0.81
C LYS A 23 -4.52 9.14 -0.87
N ASN A 24 -5.16 10.27 -0.58
CA ASN A 24 -6.61 10.46 -0.71
C ASN A 24 -6.85 11.43 -1.87
N ARG A 25 -7.72 11.08 -2.81
CA ARG A 25 -8.01 11.94 -3.96
C ARG A 25 -9.51 12.12 -4.13
N ARG A 26 -9.92 13.35 -4.43
CA ARG A 26 -11.27 13.68 -4.90
C ARG A 26 -11.26 13.89 -6.40
N THR A 27 -12.36 13.54 -7.05
CA THR A 27 -12.61 13.94 -8.43
C THR A 27 -13.49 15.17 -8.41
N ALA A 28 -13.11 16.18 -9.18
CA ALA A 28 -13.87 17.40 -9.35
C ALA A 28 -13.87 17.80 -10.82
N VAL A 29 -14.96 18.42 -11.25
CA VAL A 29 -15.11 19.00 -12.59
C VAL A 29 -15.27 20.50 -12.46
N THR A 30 -14.72 21.21 -13.45
CA THR A 30 -14.82 22.66 -13.54
C THR A 30 -15.73 23.01 -14.70
N GLU A 31 -16.76 23.81 -14.45
CA GLU A 31 -17.75 24.22 -15.44
C GLU A 31 -17.74 25.75 -15.59
N PRO A 32 -17.69 26.28 -16.82
CA PRO A 32 -17.71 27.73 -17.02
C PRO A 32 -19.09 28.30 -16.68
N LEU A 33 -19.10 29.43 -15.96
CA LEU A 33 -20.33 30.14 -15.62
C LEU A 33 -20.71 31.15 -16.71
N PRO A 34 -22.01 31.30 -17.05
CA PRO A 34 -22.47 32.39 -17.90
C PRO A 34 -22.13 33.74 -17.24
N GLY A 35 -21.39 34.60 -17.95
CA GLY A 35 -20.92 35.89 -17.42
C GLY A 35 -19.46 35.90 -16.94
N GLY A 36 -18.78 34.75 -16.98
CA GLY A 36 -17.36 34.62 -16.63
C GLY A 36 -17.13 33.96 -15.28
N GLY A 37 -15.98 33.32 -15.13
CA GLY A 37 -15.64 32.50 -13.97
C GLY A 37 -15.93 31.01 -14.15
N GLU A 38 -15.58 30.25 -13.14
CA GLU A 38 -15.64 28.79 -13.14
C GLU A 38 -16.31 28.29 -11.85
N TRP A 39 -17.14 27.26 -11.98
CA TRP A 39 -17.77 26.54 -10.88
C TRP A 39 -17.10 25.19 -10.69
N LEU A 40 -16.69 24.88 -9.46
CA LEU A 40 -16.07 23.59 -9.12
C LEU A 40 -17.10 22.68 -8.44
N THR A 41 -17.38 21.53 -9.05
CA THR A 41 -18.25 20.50 -8.47
C THR A 41 -17.43 19.25 -8.16
N VAL A 42 -17.44 18.81 -6.89
CA VAL A 42 -16.88 17.50 -6.52
C VAL A 42 -17.81 16.41 -7.01
N THR A 43 -17.31 15.54 -7.88
CA THR A 43 -18.09 14.48 -8.55
C THR A 43 -17.93 13.11 -7.91
N GLY A 44 -16.97 12.96 -6.98
CA GLY A 44 -16.72 11.70 -6.32
C GLY A 44 -15.44 11.69 -5.49
N THR A 45 -15.19 10.53 -4.90
CA THR A 45 -13.95 10.24 -4.18
C THR A 45 -13.29 9.06 -4.88
N ALA A 46 -12.01 9.21 -5.22
CA ALA A 46 -11.23 8.10 -5.73
C ALA A 46 -10.82 7.18 -4.56
N PRO A 47 -10.62 5.88 -4.80
CA PRO A 47 -10.14 4.99 -3.76
C PRO A 47 -8.80 5.47 -3.18
N ARG A 48 -8.60 5.25 -1.88
CA ARG A 48 -7.30 5.50 -1.24
C ARG A 48 -6.22 4.64 -1.85
N GLU A 49 -5.08 5.25 -2.14
CA GLU A 49 -3.87 4.53 -2.55
C GLU A 49 -2.91 4.51 -1.36
N VAL A 50 -2.36 3.34 -1.04
CA VAL A 50 -1.32 3.20 -0.03
C VAL A 50 -0.06 2.67 -0.67
N THR A 51 1.08 3.26 -0.29
CA THR A 51 2.41 2.74 -0.62
C THR A 51 3.15 2.46 0.67
N LEU A 52 3.65 1.25 0.81
CA LEU A 52 4.53 0.82 1.89
C LEU A 52 5.92 0.60 1.32
N GLU A 53 6.93 1.12 2.01
CA GLU A 53 8.33 0.90 1.67
C GLU A 53 9.05 0.34 2.89
N GLY A 54 9.80 -0.74 2.69
CA GLY A 54 10.47 -1.41 3.79
C GLY A 54 11.61 -2.30 3.34
N GLN A 55 12.24 -2.95 4.31
CA GLN A 55 13.42 -3.78 4.10
C GLN A 55 13.21 -5.19 4.65
N LEU A 56 13.62 -6.17 3.86
CA LEU A 56 13.77 -7.56 4.27
C LEU A 56 15.25 -7.82 4.46
N TRP A 57 15.69 -7.87 5.72
CA TRP A 57 17.05 -8.26 6.09
C TRP A 57 17.08 -9.72 6.54
N ALA A 58 18.14 -10.45 6.19
CA ALA A 58 18.44 -11.74 6.79
C ALA A 58 19.95 -11.99 6.88
N GLU A 59 20.34 -13.08 7.54
CA GLU A 59 21.75 -13.48 7.72
C GLU A 59 22.45 -13.82 6.40
N ASP A 60 21.69 -14.35 5.43
CA ASP A 60 22.16 -14.70 4.10
C ASP A 60 21.10 -14.37 3.03
N ALA A 61 21.55 -14.30 1.77
CA ALA A 61 20.70 -13.95 0.64
C ALA A 61 19.56 -14.94 0.40
N ALA A 62 19.76 -16.23 0.70
CA ALA A 62 18.71 -17.24 0.53
C ALA A 62 17.60 -17.05 1.58
N ALA A 63 17.93 -16.65 2.80
CA ALA A 63 16.99 -16.32 3.84
C ALA A 63 16.23 -15.03 3.52
N ALA A 64 16.90 -14.01 2.97
CA ALA A 64 16.25 -12.79 2.52
C ALA A 64 15.25 -13.09 1.38
N LEU A 65 15.65 -13.95 0.44
CA LEU A 65 14.77 -14.41 -0.64
C LEU A 65 13.55 -15.17 -0.12
N ARG A 66 13.69 -16.06 0.87
CA ARG A 66 12.54 -16.76 1.48
C ARG A 66 11.52 -15.79 2.08
N ARG A 67 11.97 -14.74 2.77
CA ARG A 67 11.08 -13.70 3.31
C ARG A 67 10.36 -12.95 2.19
N TYR A 68 11.05 -12.68 1.09
CA TYR A 68 10.42 -12.09 -0.09
C TYR A 68 9.37 -13.03 -0.71
N GLU A 69 9.66 -14.33 -0.83
CA GLU A 69 8.70 -15.30 -1.36
C GLU A 69 7.43 -15.41 -0.51
N GLU A 70 7.54 -15.27 0.82
CA GLU A 70 6.38 -15.19 1.71
C GLU A 70 5.53 -13.96 1.41
N LEU A 71 6.14 -12.78 1.28
CA LEU A 71 5.43 -11.55 0.89
C LEU A 71 4.83 -11.67 -0.53
N ARG A 72 5.56 -12.27 -1.46
CA ARG A 72 5.12 -12.50 -2.84
C ARG A 72 3.91 -13.41 -2.90
N LYS A 73 3.84 -14.45 -2.05
CA LYS A 73 2.65 -15.31 -1.94
C LYS A 73 1.43 -14.54 -1.46
N VAL A 74 1.60 -13.58 -0.55
CA VAL A 74 0.49 -12.71 -0.10
C VAL A 74 -0.02 -11.83 -1.24
N TYR A 75 0.89 -11.30 -2.06
CA TYR A 75 0.53 -10.58 -3.28
C TYR A 75 -0.19 -11.50 -4.30
N GLU A 76 0.37 -12.68 -4.58
CA GLU A 76 -0.17 -13.64 -5.55
C GLU A 76 -1.51 -14.26 -5.15
N ALA A 77 -1.81 -14.34 -3.84
CA ALA A 77 -3.11 -14.79 -3.35
C ALA A 77 -4.26 -13.92 -3.86
N GLY A 78 -3.98 -12.64 -4.14
CA GLY A 78 -4.96 -11.69 -4.64
C GLY A 78 -6.13 -11.46 -3.68
N GLY A 79 -7.21 -10.91 -4.23
CA GLY A 79 -8.40 -10.54 -3.47
C GLY A 79 -8.16 -9.34 -2.54
N THR A 80 -9.25 -8.77 -2.04
CA THR A 80 -9.20 -7.66 -1.09
C THR A 80 -9.09 -8.21 0.33
N GLN A 81 -8.15 -7.68 1.11
CA GLN A 81 -8.01 -7.98 2.54
C GLN A 81 -8.01 -6.69 3.35
N VAL A 82 -8.22 -6.82 4.66
CA VAL A 82 -8.12 -5.68 5.58
C VAL A 82 -6.66 -5.23 5.69
N LEU A 83 -6.40 -3.96 5.35
CA LEU A 83 -5.13 -3.27 5.53
C LEU A 83 -5.19 -2.40 6.78
N CYS A 84 -4.21 -2.56 7.66
CA CYS A 84 -4.02 -1.76 8.86
C CYS A 84 -2.75 -0.92 8.69
N VAL A 85 -2.87 0.41 8.79
CA VAL A 85 -1.74 1.34 8.74
C VAL A 85 -1.84 2.41 9.83
N PRO A 86 -0.72 2.96 10.32
CA PRO A 86 -0.73 4.00 11.35
C PRO A 86 -1.58 5.21 10.96
N GLY A 87 -2.40 5.71 11.90
CA GLY A 87 -3.19 6.94 11.72
C GLY A 87 -4.48 6.78 10.91
N HIS A 88 -4.81 5.59 10.42
CA HIS A 88 -6.06 5.31 9.70
C HIS A 88 -6.83 4.14 10.32
N PRO A 89 -8.17 4.17 10.34
CA PRO A 89 -8.96 2.99 10.69
C PRO A 89 -8.72 1.89 9.66
N PRO A 90 -8.78 0.59 10.04
CA PRO A 90 -8.64 -0.51 9.09
C PRO A 90 -9.65 -0.42 7.94
N PHE A 91 -9.24 -0.79 6.74
CA PHE A 91 -10.09 -0.79 5.55
C PHE A 91 -9.68 -1.89 4.56
N TYR A 92 -10.60 -2.29 3.69
CA TYR A 92 -10.31 -3.28 2.65
C TYR A 92 -9.49 -2.65 1.53
N ALA A 93 -8.45 -3.35 1.10
CA ALA A 93 -7.61 -2.96 -0.01
C ALA A 93 -7.19 -4.17 -0.83
N LEU A 94 -6.90 -3.96 -2.11
CA LEU A 94 -6.26 -4.93 -2.99
C LEU A 94 -4.75 -4.65 -3.02
N PHE A 95 -3.93 -5.69 -2.90
CA PHE A 95 -2.48 -5.60 -3.11
C PHE A 95 -2.18 -5.56 -4.62
N THR A 96 -1.93 -4.37 -5.16
CA THR A 96 -1.91 -4.14 -6.62
C THR A 96 -0.54 -4.24 -7.26
N ALA A 97 0.53 -3.96 -6.52
CA ALA A 97 1.89 -4.09 -7.04
C ALA A 97 2.89 -4.38 -5.93
N LEU A 98 3.89 -5.22 -6.25
CA LEU A 98 5.05 -5.51 -5.41
C LEU A 98 6.31 -5.32 -6.25
N THR A 99 7.22 -4.48 -5.76
CA THR A 99 8.55 -4.25 -6.35
C THR A 99 9.62 -4.65 -5.35
N LEU A 100 10.71 -5.22 -5.85
CA LEU A 100 11.85 -5.67 -5.07
C LEU A 100 13.14 -5.12 -5.68
N GLU A 101 14.00 -4.57 -4.85
CA GLU A 101 15.34 -4.14 -5.21
C GLU A 101 16.34 -4.79 -4.25
N ALA A 102 17.31 -5.54 -4.80
CA ALA A 102 18.33 -6.20 -4.00
C ALA A 102 19.57 -5.30 -3.88
N GLN A 103 20.07 -5.13 -2.66
CA GLN A 103 21.34 -4.43 -2.43
C GLN A 103 22.51 -5.42 -2.47
N GLY A 104 23.60 -5.06 -3.14
CA GLY A 104 24.92 -5.69 -2.99
C GLY A 104 24.92 -7.23 -2.95
N ASP A 105 25.21 -7.79 -1.77
CA ASP A 105 25.34 -9.23 -1.54
C ASP A 105 24.00 -9.98 -1.40
N GLY A 106 22.87 -9.28 -1.56
CA GLY A 106 21.52 -9.85 -1.55
C GLY A 106 20.94 -10.13 -0.18
N ARG A 107 21.62 -9.76 0.92
CA ARG A 107 21.12 -9.96 2.29
C ARG A 107 20.07 -8.94 2.72
N VAL A 108 20.03 -7.81 2.02
CA VAL A 108 19.04 -6.75 2.20
C VAL A 108 18.28 -6.59 0.90
N LEU A 109 16.96 -6.74 0.99
CA LEU A 109 16.04 -6.51 -0.12
C LEU A 109 15.11 -5.37 0.27
N ASP A 110 15.22 -4.26 -0.44
CA ASP A 110 14.23 -3.18 -0.36
C ASP A 110 12.98 -3.61 -1.12
N TYR A 111 11.82 -3.33 -0.57
CA TYR A 111 10.55 -3.57 -1.26
C TYR A 111 9.67 -2.34 -1.22
N ALA A 112 8.85 -2.21 -2.27
CA ALA A 112 7.72 -1.31 -2.32
C ALA A 112 6.45 -2.10 -2.60
N ALA A 113 5.43 -1.91 -1.76
CA ALA A 113 4.13 -2.56 -1.86
C ALA A 113 3.04 -1.50 -2.06
N GLN A 114 2.21 -1.66 -3.08
CA GLN A 114 1.12 -0.74 -3.40
C GLN A 114 -0.23 -1.40 -3.15
N PHE A 115 -1.13 -0.64 -2.56
CA PHE A 115 -2.49 -1.06 -2.28
C PHE A 115 -3.48 -0.02 -2.78
N LEU A 116 -4.61 -0.50 -3.26
CA LEU A 116 -5.74 0.34 -3.64
C LEU A 116 -6.96 -0.06 -2.80
N GLU A 117 -7.58 0.91 -2.14
CA GLU A 117 -8.83 0.69 -1.41
C GLU A 117 -9.88 0.07 -2.35
N GLY A 118 -10.57 -0.94 -1.84
CA GLY A 118 -11.57 -1.69 -2.59
C GLY A 118 -12.65 -2.19 -1.65
N GLY A 119 -13.83 -2.48 -2.21
CA GLY A 119 -14.86 -3.20 -1.45
C GLY A 119 -14.44 -4.64 -1.17
N GLU A 120 -15.12 -5.30 -0.24
CA GLU A 120 -14.96 -6.73 -0.03
C GLU A 120 -15.37 -7.47 -1.33
N LEU A 121 -14.44 -8.19 -1.96
CA LEU A 121 -14.75 -9.11 -3.06
C LEU A 121 -15.49 -10.31 -2.46
N LEU A 122 -16.83 -10.30 -2.60
CA LEU A 122 -17.72 -11.42 -2.27
C LEU A 122 -17.52 -12.62 -3.21
#